data_AF-A0A9E4HZE7-F1
#
_entry.id   AF-A0A9E4HZE7-F1
#
_cell.length_a   1.000
_cell.length_b   1.000
_cell.length_c   1.000
_cell.angle_alpha   90.00
_cell.angle_beta   90.00
_cell.angle_gamma   90.00
#
_symmetry.space_group_name_H-M   'P 1'
#
loop_
_entity.id
_entity.type
_entity.pdbx_description
1 polymer ?
#
loop_
_entity_poly.entity_id
_entity_poly.type
_entity_poly.pdbx_seq_one_letter_code
_entity_poly.pdbx_strand_id
1 'polypeptide(L)'
;NPVHLPGRQVLRFTKDAETAISFGGKTYQVLPVVASGFAWNDRASPAPPSLSIANANGLFTGQLDHPDLIGQRVVRLVTFAEECDAPLGDGGGSSFAPECWMIDRLARLDAEAAVFDLVPEADLAQKSLPSKVMLRDLCQHRYRVWDDTLKRFDYANATCPYTAPKSFDADGNPVTGAKDQCNLTLETGCKKRFQGVLPFLGFPGIGGF
;
A
#
# COMPACT_ATOMS: atom_id res chain seq x y z
N ASN A 1 -5.75 -1.19 -1.01
CA ASN A 1 -5.96 -2.61 -1.38
C ASN A 1 -4.73 -3.41 -1.05
N PRO A 2 -4.76 -4.29 -0.04
CA PRO A 2 -3.69 -5.25 0.13
C PRO A 2 -3.65 -6.14 -1.12
N VAL A 3 -2.47 -6.28 -1.71
CA VAL A 3 -2.22 -7.27 -2.76
C VAL A 3 -2.34 -8.63 -2.11
N HIS A 4 -3.48 -9.28 -2.28
CA HIS A 4 -3.67 -10.68 -1.91
C HIS A 4 -2.84 -11.53 -2.89
N LEU A 5 -1.70 -12.04 -2.43
CA LEU A 5 -1.02 -13.11 -3.14
C LEU A 5 -1.95 -14.34 -3.12
N PRO A 6 -2.31 -14.90 -4.29
CA PRO A 6 -3.23 -16.03 -4.36
C PRO A 6 -2.61 -17.27 -3.71
N GLY A 7 -3.35 -17.90 -2.77
CA GLY A 7 -3.00 -19.19 -2.18
C GLY A 7 -2.53 -19.17 -0.72
N ARG A 8 -2.32 -18.00 -0.07
CA ARG A 8 -1.96 -17.94 1.35
C ARG A 8 -3.18 -17.76 2.25
N GLN A 9 -3.40 -18.71 3.17
CA GLN A 9 -4.44 -18.61 4.19
C GLN A 9 -4.11 -17.47 5.17
N VAL A 10 -5.07 -16.57 5.40
CA VAL A 10 -4.93 -15.53 6.43
C VAL A 10 -5.37 -16.10 7.77
N LEU A 11 -4.43 -16.20 8.70
CA LEU A 11 -4.69 -16.59 10.09
C LEU A 11 -5.24 -15.39 10.88
N ARG A 12 -6.21 -15.64 11.77
CA ARG A 12 -6.94 -14.62 12.52
C ARG A 12 -7.12 -15.04 13.96
N PHE A 13 -6.63 -14.22 14.87
CA PHE A 13 -6.58 -14.53 16.30
C PHE A 13 -7.15 -13.38 17.13
N THR A 14 -7.75 -13.71 18.27
CA THR A 14 -8.16 -12.78 19.31
C THR A 14 -7.72 -13.30 20.68
N LYS A 15 -7.35 -12.38 21.59
CA LYS A 15 -6.99 -12.70 22.97
C LYS A 15 -8.11 -12.42 23.97
N ASP A 16 -9.10 -11.62 23.60
CA ASP A 16 -10.07 -10.99 24.52
C ASP A 16 -11.47 -11.63 24.46
N ALA A 17 -11.55 -12.93 24.19
CA ALA A 17 -12.83 -13.64 24.12
C ALA A 17 -12.72 -15.09 24.63
N GLU A 18 -13.83 -15.62 25.14
CA GLU A 18 -13.93 -17.03 25.59
C GLU A 18 -14.16 -17.99 24.41
N THR A 19 -14.79 -17.50 23.34
CA THR A 19 -15.09 -18.25 22.13
C THR A 19 -14.74 -17.45 20.89
N ALA A 20 -14.66 -18.11 19.73
CA ALA A 20 -14.32 -17.46 18.48
C ALA A 20 -15.29 -16.30 18.18
N ILE A 21 -14.73 -15.16 17.80
CA ILE A 21 -15.50 -13.94 17.53
C ILE A 21 -15.57 -13.68 16.03
N SER A 22 -16.60 -12.96 15.59
CA SER A 22 -16.74 -12.53 14.21
C SER A 22 -16.63 -11.01 14.16
N PHE A 23 -15.85 -10.48 13.23
CA PHE A 23 -15.74 -9.04 12.98
C PHE A 23 -15.62 -8.77 11.48
N GLY A 24 -16.57 -8.01 10.92
CA GLY A 24 -16.61 -7.70 9.50
C GLY A 24 -16.76 -8.95 8.63
N GLY A 25 -17.56 -9.92 9.07
CA GLY A 25 -17.81 -11.19 8.40
C GLY A 25 -16.63 -12.17 8.42
N LYS A 26 -15.62 -11.93 9.26
CA LYS A 26 -14.43 -12.77 9.40
C LYS A 26 -14.35 -13.32 10.82
N THR A 27 -14.14 -14.64 10.92
CA THR A 27 -13.97 -15.31 12.21
C THR A 27 -12.54 -15.24 12.71
N TYR A 28 -12.36 -14.92 13.99
CA TYR A 28 -11.10 -14.85 14.72
C TYR A 28 -11.11 -15.94 15.80
N GLN A 29 -10.09 -16.79 15.78
CA GLN A 29 -9.96 -17.87 16.76
C GLN A 29 -9.40 -17.34 18.07
N VAL A 30 -9.87 -17.87 19.19
CA VAL A 30 -9.31 -17.52 20.50
C VAL A 30 -7.99 -18.24 20.69
N LEU A 31 -6.91 -17.46 20.74
CA LEU A 31 -5.58 -17.95 21.04
C LEU A 31 -4.87 -16.92 21.92
N PRO A 32 -4.08 -17.36 22.91
CA PRO A 32 -3.23 -16.45 23.67
C PRO A 32 -2.29 -15.70 22.71
N VAL A 33 -2.47 -14.38 22.65
CA VAL A 33 -1.62 -13.47 21.89
C VAL A 33 -1.10 -12.40 22.84
N VAL A 34 0.23 -12.23 22.87
CA VAL A 34 0.91 -11.19 23.62
C VAL A 34 1.65 -10.30 22.64
N ALA A 35 1.31 -9.01 22.65
CA ALA A 35 1.87 -7.99 21.79
C ALA A 35 2.56 -6.92 22.65
N SER A 36 3.86 -6.69 22.44
CA SER A 36 4.66 -5.70 23.19
C SER A 36 5.48 -4.81 22.25
N GLY A 37 5.89 -3.63 22.72
CA GLY A 37 6.76 -2.73 21.93
C GLY A 37 6.09 -1.92 20.82
N PHE A 38 4.75 -1.89 20.76
CA PHE A 38 3.97 -1.13 19.76
C PHE A 38 3.92 0.39 20.02
N ALA A 39 4.71 0.90 20.96
CA ALA A 39 4.71 2.31 21.31
C ALA A 39 5.56 3.11 20.32
N TRP A 40 4.92 4.06 19.62
CA TRP A 40 5.60 5.08 18.82
C TRP A 40 6.20 6.12 19.76
N ASN A 41 7.41 5.86 20.24
CA ASN A 41 8.14 6.83 21.08
C ASN A 41 9.11 7.65 20.21
N ASP A 42 9.08 8.96 20.40
CA ASP A 42 9.90 9.99 19.78
C ASP A 42 11.34 10.09 20.35
N ARG A 43 11.69 9.20 21.28
CA ARG A 43 13.03 9.11 21.88
C ARG A 43 13.56 7.68 21.88
N ALA A 44 14.77 7.53 21.34
CA ALA A 44 15.70 6.40 21.43
C ALA A 44 15.10 5.01 21.11
N SER A 45 15.44 4.51 19.90
CA SER A 45 15.20 3.16 19.36
C SER A 45 14.55 2.18 20.36
N PRO A 46 13.21 2.15 20.45
CA PRO A 46 12.56 1.09 21.19
C PRO A 46 12.96 -0.25 20.58
N ALA A 47 13.03 -1.29 21.42
CA ALA A 47 13.14 -2.66 20.91
C ALA A 47 12.04 -2.90 19.86
N PRO A 48 12.32 -3.62 18.77
CA PRO A 48 11.32 -3.86 17.74
C PRO A 48 10.07 -4.49 18.36
N PRO A 49 8.85 -4.08 17.95
CA PRO A 49 7.63 -4.67 18.47
C PRO A 49 7.65 -6.19 18.31
N SER A 50 7.23 -6.90 19.36
CA SER A 50 7.25 -8.36 19.40
C SER A 50 5.85 -8.90 19.55
N LEU A 51 5.56 -9.98 18.82
CA LEU A 51 4.29 -10.68 18.81
C LEU A 51 4.51 -12.14 19.16
N SER A 52 3.98 -12.57 20.31
CA SER A 52 3.99 -13.96 20.76
C SER A 52 2.59 -14.54 20.63
N ILE A 53 2.47 -15.70 19.98
CA ILE A 53 1.22 -16.42 19.79
C ILE A 53 1.40 -17.85 20.30
N ALA A 54 0.45 -18.36 21.07
CA ALA A 54 0.47 -19.74 21.52
C ALA A 54 0.47 -20.73 20.33
N ASN A 55 1.30 -21.75 20.40
CA ASN A 55 1.46 -22.79 19.39
C ASN A 55 0.61 -24.03 19.72
N ALA A 56 -0.67 -23.81 20.01
CA ALA A 56 -1.59 -24.89 20.35
C ALA A 56 -1.67 -25.93 19.22
N ASN A 57 -1.58 -27.22 19.57
CA ASN A 57 -1.61 -28.35 18.64
C ASN A 57 -0.55 -28.29 17.51
N GLY A 58 0.55 -27.57 17.73
CA GLY A 58 1.57 -27.39 16.71
C GLY A 58 1.08 -26.61 15.50
N LEU A 59 0.12 -25.68 15.67
CA LEU A 59 -0.39 -24.82 14.61
C LEU A 59 0.74 -24.22 13.75
N PHE A 60 1.75 -23.66 14.42
CA PHE A 60 2.91 -23.09 13.76
C PHE A 60 3.95 -24.18 13.45
N THR A 61 4.15 -25.20 14.27
CA THR A 61 5.13 -26.26 13.95
C THR A 61 4.75 -27.09 12.72
N GLY A 62 3.46 -27.34 12.48
CA GLY A 62 2.95 -28.15 11.38
C GLY A 62 2.55 -27.35 10.14
N GLN A 63 2.30 -26.04 10.25
CA GLN A 63 2.09 -25.16 9.08
C GLN A 63 3.35 -24.42 8.64
N LEU A 64 4.37 -24.30 9.50
CA LEU A 64 5.62 -23.59 9.21
C LEU A 64 6.76 -24.54 8.83
N ASP A 65 6.54 -25.39 7.83
CA ASP A 65 7.66 -26.04 7.10
C ASP A 65 8.43 -25.03 6.22
N HIS A 66 8.12 -23.73 6.27
CA HIS A 66 8.65 -22.73 5.35
C HIS A 66 9.35 -21.53 6.00
N PRO A 67 10.52 -21.10 5.46
CA PRO A 67 11.17 -19.83 5.78
C PRO A 67 10.44 -18.58 5.23
N ASP A 68 9.14 -18.66 4.94
CA ASP A 68 8.39 -17.70 4.10
C ASP A 68 7.39 -16.83 4.90
N LEU A 69 7.56 -16.77 6.22
CA LEU A 69 6.83 -15.81 7.06
C LEU A 69 7.49 -14.44 7.10
N ILE A 70 8.79 -14.37 6.86
CA ILE A 70 9.52 -13.10 6.80
C ILE A 70 8.95 -12.27 5.64
N GLY A 71 8.65 -11.01 5.91
CA GLY A 71 7.98 -10.11 4.97
C GLY A 71 6.48 -10.36 4.83
N GLN A 72 5.86 -11.21 5.64
CA GLN A 72 4.39 -11.30 5.69
C GLN A 72 3.80 -10.19 6.55
N ARG A 73 2.61 -9.73 6.15
CA ARG A 73 1.91 -8.63 6.83
C ARG A 73 1.12 -9.12 8.03
N VAL A 74 1.29 -8.42 9.14
CA VAL A 74 0.49 -8.51 10.36
C VAL A 74 -0.37 -7.27 10.47
N VAL A 75 -1.67 -7.44 10.70
CA VAL A 75 -2.60 -6.33 10.93
C VAL A 75 -3.18 -6.48 12.32
N ARG A 76 -2.96 -5.48 13.17
CA ARG A 76 -3.57 -5.40 14.49
C ARG A 76 -4.80 -4.51 14.41
N LEU A 77 -5.93 -5.10 14.75
CA LEU A 77 -7.21 -4.42 14.88
C LEU A 77 -7.56 -4.31 16.35
N VAL A 78 -7.97 -3.12 16.77
CA VAL A 78 -8.55 -2.89 18.09
C VAL A 78 -9.96 -2.38 17.83
N THR A 79 -10.93 -3.01 18.48
CA THR A 79 -12.34 -2.65 18.38
C THR A 79 -13.02 -2.91 19.72
N PHE A 80 -14.23 -2.38 19.88
CA PHE A 80 -15.09 -2.66 21.02
C PHE A 80 -15.90 -3.93 20.79
N ALA A 81 -16.35 -4.58 21.86
CA ALA A 81 -17.08 -5.85 21.75
C ALA A 81 -18.41 -5.67 20.99
N GLU A 82 -19.07 -4.52 21.18
CA GLU A 82 -20.35 -4.14 20.57
C GLU A 82 -20.24 -3.99 19.04
N GLU A 83 -19.06 -3.62 18.55
CA GLU A 83 -18.76 -3.46 17.13
C GLU A 83 -18.45 -4.80 16.45
N CYS A 84 -18.25 -5.87 17.22
CA CYS A 84 -18.16 -7.24 16.68
C CYS A 84 -19.50 -7.71 16.14
N ASP A 85 -19.45 -8.66 15.21
CA ASP A 85 -20.65 -9.31 14.69
C ASP A 85 -21.27 -10.22 15.78
N ALA A 86 -22.54 -10.58 15.59
CA ALA A 86 -23.22 -11.54 16.45
C ALA A 86 -22.45 -12.88 16.54
N PRO A 87 -22.42 -13.54 17.71
CA PRO A 87 -23.22 -13.25 18.91
C PRO A 87 -22.57 -12.27 19.90
N LEU A 88 -21.35 -11.79 19.65
CA LEU A 88 -20.63 -10.96 20.63
C LEU A 88 -21.14 -9.51 20.67
N GLY A 89 -21.50 -8.96 19.51
CA GLY A 89 -22.05 -7.62 19.37
C GLY A 89 -23.13 -7.54 18.30
N ASP A 90 -23.47 -6.32 17.92
CA ASP A 90 -24.57 -6.01 16.99
C ASP A 90 -24.09 -5.78 15.55
N GLY A 91 -22.78 -5.91 15.30
CA GLY A 91 -22.20 -5.80 13.95
C GLY A 91 -22.01 -4.37 13.45
N GLY A 92 -21.56 -3.45 14.30
CA GLY A 92 -21.25 -2.06 13.94
C GLY A 92 -20.03 -1.90 13.03
N GLY A 93 -19.06 -2.83 13.11
CA GLY A 93 -17.92 -2.92 12.20
C GLY A 93 -16.87 -1.80 12.33
N SER A 94 -17.01 -0.90 13.31
CA SER A 94 -16.04 0.16 13.55
C SER A 94 -14.81 -0.40 14.25
N SER A 95 -13.63 0.13 13.94
CA SER A 95 -12.39 -0.18 14.66
C SER A 95 -11.52 1.07 14.73
N PHE A 96 -10.55 1.06 15.65
CA PHE A 96 -9.44 2.00 15.56
C PHE A 96 -8.68 1.82 14.24
N ALA A 97 -7.90 2.82 13.85
CA ALA A 97 -7.08 2.78 12.65
C ALA A 97 -6.23 1.49 12.63
N PRO A 98 -6.37 0.62 11.61
CA PRO A 98 -5.64 -0.64 11.57
C PRO A 98 -4.12 -0.42 11.58
N GLU A 99 -3.44 -1.01 12.55
CA GLU A 99 -1.99 -0.93 12.64
C GLU A 99 -1.38 -2.03 11.76
N CYS A 100 -0.46 -1.64 10.87
CA CYS A 100 0.10 -2.53 9.86
C CYS A 100 1.59 -2.72 10.11
N TRP A 101 1.98 -3.98 10.27
CA TRP A 101 3.32 -4.41 10.60
C TRP A 101 3.75 -5.52 9.65
N MET A 102 5.04 -5.77 9.60
CA MET A 102 5.64 -6.82 8.79
C MET A 102 6.52 -7.69 9.68
N ILE A 103 6.50 -9.00 9.45
CA ILE A 103 7.37 -9.94 10.17
C ILE A 103 8.80 -9.76 9.65
N ASP A 104 9.71 -9.33 10.50
CA ASP A 104 11.13 -9.21 10.19
C ASP A 104 11.84 -10.56 10.39
N ARG A 105 11.58 -11.20 11.53
CA ARG A 105 12.13 -12.52 11.85
C ARG A 105 11.26 -13.33 12.80
N LEU A 106 11.41 -14.64 12.73
CA LEU A 106 10.94 -15.58 13.74
C LEU A 106 12.00 -15.68 14.84
N ALA A 107 11.75 -15.05 15.98
CA ALA A 107 12.70 -15.00 17.09
C ALA A 107 12.74 -16.31 17.89
N ARG A 108 11.59 -16.98 18.02
CA ARG A 108 11.47 -18.26 18.74
C ARG A 108 10.31 -19.08 18.19
N LEU A 109 10.50 -20.39 18.05
CA LEU A 109 9.42 -21.34 17.80
C LEU A 109 9.67 -22.57 18.67
N ASP A 110 8.75 -22.86 19.57
CA ASP A 110 8.75 -24.04 20.42
C ASP A 110 7.33 -24.64 20.49
N ALA A 111 7.15 -25.71 21.26
CA ALA A 111 5.86 -26.38 21.38
C ALA A 111 4.78 -25.52 22.07
N GLU A 112 5.16 -24.48 22.81
CA GLU A 112 4.26 -23.62 23.57
C GLU A 112 3.89 -22.34 22.81
N ALA A 113 4.85 -21.72 22.10
CA ALA A 113 4.67 -20.44 21.45
C ALA A 113 5.55 -20.21 20.22
N ALA A 114 5.05 -19.36 19.32
CA ALA A 114 5.79 -18.74 18.24
C ALA A 114 5.94 -17.24 18.52
N VAL A 115 7.17 -16.74 18.50
CA VAL A 115 7.53 -15.34 18.79
C VAL A 115 8.12 -14.71 17.54
N PHE A 116 7.53 -13.60 17.12
CA PHE A 116 7.89 -12.83 15.93
C PHE A 116 8.36 -11.44 16.32
N ASP A 117 9.44 -10.99 15.68
CA ASP A 117 9.81 -9.58 15.72
C ASP A 117 9.23 -8.88 14.50
N LEU A 118 8.63 -7.72 14.74
CA LEU A 118 7.88 -6.96 13.77
C LEU A 118 8.57 -5.62 13.50
N VAL A 119 8.41 -5.14 12.28
CA VAL A 119 8.87 -3.82 11.86
C VAL A 119 7.77 -3.09 11.07
N PRO A 120 7.80 -1.74 11.04
CA PRO A 120 6.90 -0.97 10.20
C PRO A 120 7.00 -1.37 8.72
N GLU A 121 5.89 -1.31 7.99
CA GLU A 121 5.88 -1.59 6.53
C GLU A 121 6.83 -0.66 5.75
N ALA A 122 7.09 0.54 6.28
CA ALA A 122 8.02 1.51 5.69
C ALA A 122 9.50 1.09 5.78
N ASP A 123 9.88 0.28 6.76
CA ASP A 123 11.29 -0.04 7.02
C ASP A 123 11.77 -1.25 6.20
N LEU A 124 10.89 -2.24 5.95
CA LEU A 124 11.21 -3.41 5.13
C LEU A 124 11.07 -3.15 3.63
N ALA A 125 10.11 -2.30 3.25
CA ALA A 125 9.99 -1.91 1.86
C ALA A 125 11.12 -0.92 1.57
N GLN A 126 11.96 -1.20 0.57
CA GLN A 126 12.74 -0.18 -0.14
C GLN A 126 11.84 0.82 -0.90
N LYS A 127 10.69 1.18 -0.33
CA LYS A 127 9.80 2.23 -0.81
C LYS A 127 10.23 3.52 -0.17
N SER A 128 10.97 4.31 -0.94
CA SER A 128 11.10 5.73 -0.66
C SER A 128 9.70 6.36 -0.60
N LEU A 129 9.33 6.89 0.56
CA LEU A 129 8.28 7.90 0.66
C LEU A 129 8.89 9.21 0.13
N PRO A 130 8.24 9.97 -0.77
CA PRO A 130 6.87 9.89 -1.29
C PRO A 130 6.67 8.91 -2.46
N SER A 131 5.48 8.30 -2.53
CA SER A 131 5.07 7.36 -3.60
C SER A 131 5.01 7.99 -5.00
N LYS A 132 5.05 9.31 -5.09
CA LYS A 132 5.19 10.09 -6.32
C LYS A 132 6.31 11.09 -6.13
N VAL A 133 7.25 11.13 -7.06
CA VAL A 133 8.34 12.11 -7.07
C VAL A 133 7.74 13.49 -7.31
N MET A 134 8.03 14.44 -6.45
CA MET A 134 7.58 15.82 -6.62
C MET A 134 8.50 16.55 -7.60
N LEU A 135 8.23 16.39 -8.89
CA LEU A 135 8.94 17.11 -9.96
C LEU A 135 8.34 18.50 -10.13
N ARG A 136 9.19 19.53 -10.16
CA ARG A 136 8.76 20.93 -10.36
C ARG A 136 8.34 21.18 -11.79
N ASP A 137 9.25 20.90 -12.72
CA ASP A 137 9.15 21.38 -14.10
C ASP A 137 8.53 20.36 -15.06
N LEU A 138 8.36 19.12 -14.59
CA LEU A 138 7.95 17.99 -15.43
C LEU A 138 6.61 17.41 -14.98
N CYS A 139 5.71 17.29 -15.95
CA CYS A 139 4.45 16.58 -15.86
C CYS A 139 4.69 15.08 -15.80
N GLN A 140 4.06 14.41 -14.84
CA GLN A 140 4.17 12.95 -14.69
C GLN A 140 3.12 12.16 -15.49
N HIS A 141 2.28 12.83 -16.28
CA HIS A 141 1.36 12.12 -17.17
C HIS A 141 2.12 11.44 -18.32
N ARG A 142 1.78 10.18 -18.58
CA ARG A 142 2.11 9.50 -19.83
C ARG A 142 1.27 10.07 -20.97
N TYR A 143 1.91 10.70 -21.94
CA TYR A 143 1.27 11.31 -23.10
C TYR A 143 0.84 10.25 -24.13
N ARG A 144 -0.05 10.62 -25.06
CA ARG A 144 -0.44 9.78 -26.20
C ARG A 144 0.75 9.54 -27.12
N VAL A 145 0.73 8.43 -27.85
CA VAL A 145 1.77 8.08 -28.82
C VAL A 145 1.15 7.97 -30.20
N TRP A 146 1.88 8.35 -31.25
CA TRP A 146 1.43 8.14 -32.62
C TRP A 146 1.67 6.69 -33.05
N ASP A 147 0.62 6.00 -33.51
CA ASP A 147 0.73 4.68 -34.13
C ASP A 147 0.83 4.86 -35.65
N ASP A 148 2.01 4.58 -36.20
CA ASP A 148 2.27 4.72 -37.63
C ASP A 148 1.60 3.62 -38.47
N THR A 149 1.21 2.50 -37.87
CA THR A 149 0.50 1.40 -38.56
C THR A 149 -0.96 1.77 -38.75
N LEU A 150 -1.60 2.29 -37.71
CA LEU A 150 -3.03 2.64 -37.71
C LEU A 150 -3.29 4.11 -38.09
N LYS A 151 -2.23 4.89 -38.34
CA LYS A 151 -2.27 6.32 -38.66
C LYS A 151 -3.17 7.12 -37.71
N ARG A 152 -3.11 6.80 -36.42
CA ARG A 152 -3.90 7.43 -35.34
C ARG A 152 -3.12 7.48 -34.04
N PHE A 153 -3.61 8.26 -33.08
CA PHE A 153 -3.03 8.28 -31.74
C PHE A 153 -3.46 7.05 -30.93
N ASP A 154 -2.49 6.40 -30.29
CA ASP A 154 -2.70 5.39 -29.26
C ASP A 154 -2.82 6.04 -27.88
N TYR A 155 -3.90 5.67 -27.19
CA TYR A 155 -4.26 6.13 -25.86
C TYR A 155 -4.30 5.01 -24.82
N ALA A 156 -4.05 3.74 -25.20
CA ALA A 156 -4.16 2.59 -24.30
C ALA A 156 -3.34 2.75 -23.02
N ASN A 157 -2.23 3.47 -23.15
CA ASN A 157 -1.30 3.78 -22.07
C ASN A 157 -1.33 5.27 -21.65
N ALA A 158 -2.02 6.15 -22.36
CA ALA A 158 -2.04 7.56 -22.03
C ALA A 158 -2.80 7.81 -20.71
N THR A 159 -2.19 8.56 -19.81
CA THR A 159 -2.87 9.07 -18.59
C THR A 159 -3.19 10.56 -18.71
N CYS A 160 -2.57 11.25 -19.66
CA CYS A 160 -2.90 12.63 -19.99
C CYS A 160 -4.28 12.69 -20.66
N PRO A 161 -5.21 13.56 -20.23
CA PRO A 161 -6.53 13.66 -20.83
C PRO A 161 -6.54 14.42 -22.18
N TYR A 162 -5.37 14.63 -22.80
CA TYR A 162 -5.26 15.40 -24.03
C TYR A 162 -5.71 14.62 -25.27
N THR A 163 -6.82 15.01 -25.87
CA THR A 163 -7.39 14.35 -27.06
C THR A 163 -7.52 15.25 -28.29
N ALA A 164 -7.14 16.53 -28.17
CA ALA A 164 -7.34 17.51 -29.25
C ALA A 164 -6.37 17.29 -30.44
N PRO A 165 -6.69 17.79 -31.65
CA PRO A 165 -5.91 17.53 -32.86
C PRO A 165 -4.62 18.36 -32.96
N LYS A 166 -4.42 19.38 -32.10
CA LYS A 166 -3.19 20.16 -32.11
C LYS A 166 -2.03 19.28 -31.62
N SER A 167 -0.87 19.42 -32.27
CA SER A 167 0.31 18.63 -32.00
C SER A 167 1.54 19.54 -32.00
N PHE A 168 2.50 19.22 -31.14
CA PHE A 168 3.73 19.99 -31.00
C PHE A 168 4.93 19.06 -30.81
N ASP A 169 6.11 19.47 -31.27
CA ASP A 169 7.36 18.74 -31.03
C ASP A 169 7.89 18.96 -29.60
N ALA A 170 9.06 18.36 -29.31
CA ALA A 170 9.73 18.47 -28.01
C ALA A 170 10.15 19.92 -27.64
N ASP A 171 10.30 20.80 -28.63
CA ASP A 171 10.58 22.22 -28.41
C ASP A 171 9.29 23.05 -28.25
N GLY A 172 8.14 22.43 -28.48
CA GLY A 172 6.82 23.05 -28.41
C GLY A 172 6.42 23.81 -29.67
N ASN A 173 7.07 23.57 -30.82
CA ASN A 173 6.67 24.12 -32.11
C ASN A 173 5.51 23.30 -32.71
N PRO A 174 4.58 23.92 -33.44
CA PRO A 174 3.45 23.21 -34.02
C PRO A 174 3.90 22.22 -35.09
N VAL A 175 3.42 20.98 -35.00
CA VAL A 175 3.73 19.90 -35.95
C VAL A 175 2.49 19.09 -36.30
N THR A 176 2.62 18.16 -37.26
CA THR A 176 1.60 17.17 -37.58
C THR A 176 1.60 16.02 -36.56
N GLY A 177 0.47 15.30 -36.46
CA GLY A 177 0.28 14.27 -35.43
C GLY A 177 1.36 13.18 -35.40
N ALA A 178 1.95 12.85 -36.55
CA ALA A 178 3.04 11.88 -36.64
C ALA A 178 4.34 12.28 -35.92
N LYS A 179 4.53 13.59 -35.67
CA LYS A 179 5.70 14.14 -34.98
C LYS A 179 5.36 14.70 -33.60
N ASP A 180 4.15 14.45 -33.10
CA ASP A 180 3.70 14.97 -31.81
C ASP A 180 4.52 14.36 -30.67
N GLN A 181 5.24 15.20 -29.95
CA GLN A 181 6.04 14.82 -28.79
C GLN A 181 5.81 15.84 -27.68
N CYS A 182 5.17 15.42 -26.59
CA CYS A 182 5.02 16.27 -25.42
C CYS A 182 6.33 16.31 -24.64
N ASN A 183 6.87 17.51 -24.41
CA ASN A 183 8.06 17.72 -23.59
C ASN A 183 7.78 17.77 -22.08
N LEU A 184 6.52 17.52 -21.69
CA LEU A 184 6.06 17.41 -20.31
C LEU A 184 6.22 18.70 -19.48
N THR A 185 6.56 19.84 -20.08
CA THR A 185 6.72 21.11 -19.34
C THR A 185 5.40 21.87 -19.24
N LEU A 186 5.31 22.75 -18.25
CA LEU A 186 4.12 23.58 -18.06
C LEU A 186 3.94 24.60 -19.21
N GLU A 187 4.99 25.37 -19.53
CA GLU A 187 4.90 26.50 -20.46
C GLU A 187 4.83 26.07 -21.92
N THR A 188 5.75 25.21 -22.37
CA THR A 188 5.86 24.82 -23.77
C THR A 188 5.10 23.52 -24.10
N GLY A 189 4.67 22.76 -23.09
CA GLY A 189 3.87 21.54 -23.25
C GLY A 189 2.39 21.74 -22.94
N CYS A 190 2.04 21.80 -21.65
CA CYS A 190 0.66 21.76 -21.17
C CYS A 190 -0.17 23.00 -21.52
N LYS A 191 0.37 24.21 -21.33
CA LYS A 191 -0.34 25.46 -21.67
C LYS A 191 -0.65 25.61 -23.16
N LYS A 192 0.17 25.04 -24.04
CA LYS A 192 -0.10 25.05 -25.50
C LYS A 192 -1.20 24.08 -25.91
N ARG A 193 -1.39 23.01 -25.13
CA ARG A 193 -2.34 21.92 -25.41
C ARG A 193 -3.70 22.16 -24.77
N PHE A 194 -3.74 22.61 -23.52
CA PHE A 194 -4.96 22.80 -22.76
C PHE A 194 -5.29 24.29 -22.61
N GLN A 195 -6.58 24.60 -22.58
CA GLN A 195 -7.10 25.94 -22.27
C GLN A 195 -7.87 25.85 -20.94
N GLY A 196 -7.66 26.82 -20.04
CA GLY A 196 -8.34 26.85 -18.73
C GLY A 196 -7.63 25.99 -17.68
N VAL A 197 -8.40 25.18 -16.93
CA VAL A 197 -7.86 24.34 -15.84
C VAL A 197 -6.91 23.30 -16.42
N LEU A 198 -5.63 23.40 -16.05
CA LEU A 198 -4.58 22.54 -16.58
C LEU A 198 -4.50 21.24 -15.76
N PRO A 199 -4.64 20.06 -16.38
CA PRO A 199 -4.38 18.77 -15.72
C PRO A 199 -2.86 18.51 -15.71
N PHE A 200 -2.09 19.44 -15.14
CA PHE A 200 -0.64 19.33 -15.02
C PHE A 200 -0.29 18.54 -13.75
N LEU A 201 0.45 17.45 -13.92
CA LEU A 201 0.88 16.58 -12.83
C LEU A 201 2.33 16.88 -12.43
N GLY A 202 2.59 18.13 -12.06
CA GLY A 202 3.87 18.63 -11.57
C GLY A 202 3.67 19.76 -10.55
N PHE A 203 4.73 20.12 -9.83
CA PHE A 203 4.67 21.00 -8.64
C PHE A 203 5.50 22.28 -8.82
N PRO A 204 5.05 23.24 -9.65
CA PRO A 204 5.84 24.43 -10.00
C PRO A 204 6.08 25.37 -8.80
N GLY A 205 5.36 25.20 -7.69
CA GLY A 205 5.50 26.00 -6.47
C GLY A 205 6.59 25.52 -5.50
N ILE A 206 7.24 24.38 -5.76
CA ILE A 206 8.38 23.94 -4.94
C ILE A 206 9.60 24.80 -5.30
N GLY A 207 10.15 25.52 -4.32
CA GLY A 207 11.29 26.43 -4.48
C GLY A 207 12.58 25.73 -4.91
N GLY A 208 13.42 26.41 -5.69
CA GLY A 208 14.74 25.95 -6.21
C GLY A 208 15.53 25.20 -5.14
N PHE A 209 16.00 23.98 -5.43
CA PHE A 209 17.20 23.50 -4.75
C PHE A 209 18.40 24.05 -5.52
#